data_AF-A0A3M2CCE3-F1
#
_entry.id   AF-A0A3M2CCE3-F1
#
_cell.length_a   1.000
_cell.length_b   1.000
_cell.length_c   1.000
_cell.angle_alpha   90.00
_cell.angle_beta   90.00
_cell.angle_gamma   90.00
#
_symmetry.space_group_name_H-M   'P 1'
#
loop_
_entity.id
_entity.type
_entity.pdbx_description
1 polymer ?
#
loop_
_entity_poly.entity_id
_entity_poly.type
_entity_poly.pdbx_seq_one_letter_code
_entity_poly.pdbx_strand_id
1 'polypeptide(L)'
;MARLRAVARERLDRRPGEGRDHRRGRRQHPGDAVTPRRTHPGRGFTLLELLVVIGIIAILIGLVVGAGVAITRNAKANATRGVLTALDRALDEFIVNNGGNIPTFDRADYAGVPGFDGPNGVDADTGYLNDADDPMPQRPDASVFIRQARGVGDVDAILAGIPERFLVTTALPRNVSVPSALEANMYDTAPSVLDAWANDGWTGYLANRPSGVDPVKAAWPIREQSLVYYVHPNNRRDRSRSSLDAKPDAQELYGSTLNGRPYFFSAGPDGFYGHPEEGPDIVARFGLSKTQGESDADFRQRALLRAREDNIYSYAVDINFRMKDEVIDKLWGGGGP
;
A
#
# COMPACT_ATOMS: atom_id res chain seq x y z
N MET A 1 22.15 -21.44 -39.56
CA MET A 1 23.18 -20.93 -38.63
C MET A 1 22.71 -21.22 -37.20
N ALA A 2 22.81 -22.41 -36.63
CA ALA A 2 23.98 -23.21 -36.20
C ALA A 2 24.85 -22.52 -35.12
N ARG A 3 24.60 -22.86 -33.84
CA ARG A 3 25.48 -22.88 -32.63
C ARG A 3 24.52 -22.99 -31.41
N LEU A 4 24.38 -24.02 -30.58
CA LEU A 4 25.19 -25.18 -30.14
C LEU A 4 26.53 -24.82 -29.49
N ARG A 5 26.52 -24.77 -28.15
CA ARG A 5 27.56 -25.08 -27.13
C ARG A 5 26.89 -24.80 -25.75
N ALA A 6 26.52 -25.76 -24.90
CA ALA A 6 27.28 -26.79 -24.17
C ALA A 6 28.30 -26.24 -23.16
N VAL A 7 28.45 -26.97 -22.03
CA VAL A 7 29.37 -26.82 -20.86
C VAL A 7 28.63 -26.32 -19.61
N ALA A 8 28.67 -26.91 -18.41
CA ALA A 8 29.18 -28.18 -17.85
C ALA A 8 28.58 -28.26 -16.41
N ARG A 9 27.98 -29.39 -16.01
CA ARG A 9 28.53 -30.43 -15.10
C ARG A 9 29.18 -29.92 -13.79
N GLU A 10 28.86 -30.68 -12.72
CA GLU A 10 29.66 -30.92 -11.50
C GLU A 10 29.42 -29.88 -10.37
N ARG A 11 28.88 -30.24 -9.20
CA ARG A 11 29.45 -31.20 -8.25
C ARG A 11 28.39 -31.88 -7.37
N LEU A 12 28.44 -33.20 -7.41
CA LEU A 12 28.10 -34.10 -6.31
C LEU A 12 29.16 -33.98 -5.21
N ASP A 13 28.73 -33.81 -3.96
CA ASP A 13 29.47 -34.22 -2.75
C ASP A 13 28.42 -34.41 -1.64
N ARG A 14 27.75 -35.57 -1.53
CA ARG A 14 28.20 -36.74 -0.74
C ARG A 14 28.97 -36.37 0.53
N ARG A 15 28.27 -36.36 1.66
CA ARG A 15 28.81 -36.81 2.95
C ARG A 15 27.81 -37.69 3.72
N PRO A 16 27.88 -39.01 3.58
CA PRO A 16 27.43 -39.94 4.61
C PRO A 16 28.61 -40.15 5.58
N GLY A 17 28.62 -39.41 6.69
CA GLY A 17 29.54 -39.66 7.80
C GLY A 17 28.75 -40.34 8.90
N GLU A 18 28.91 -41.64 9.13
CA GLU A 18 30.07 -42.30 9.78
C GLU A 18 29.57 -42.78 11.14
N GLY A 19 29.18 -44.06 11.16
CA GLY A 19 28.89 -44.76 12.39
C GLY A 19 30.15 -44.81 13.26
N ARG A 20 29.96 -44.64 14.56
CA ARG A 20 30.88 -45.17 15.56
C ARG A 20 30.10 -45.92 16.62
N ASP A 21 30.03 -47.20 16.32
CA ASP A 21 29.91 -48.30 17.24
C ASP A 21 31.08 -48.24 18.25
N HIS A 22 30.77 -47.94 19.50
CA HIS A 22 31.69 -48.13 20.63
C HIS A 22 31.02 -48.98 21.71
N ARG A 23 30.82 -50.26 21.37
CA ARG A 23 31.05 -51.36 22.30
C ARG A 23 32.48 -51.26 22.86
N ARG A 24 32.62 -50.86 24.12
CA ARG A 24 33.69 -51.37 25.00
C ARG A 24 33.12 -51.62 26.38
N GLY A 25 32.96 -52.90 26.69
CA GLY A 25 32.80 -53.37 28.04
C GLY A 25 33.99 -52.95 28.90
N ARG A 26 33.70 -52.49 30.11
CA ARG A 26 34.70 -52.32 31.15
C ARG A 26 34.12 -52.74 32.50
N ARG A 27 34.52 -53.95 32.87
CA ARG A 27 34.89 -54.41 34.22
C ARG A 27 33.93 -54.02 35.35
N GLN A 28 33.13 -54.99 35.74
CA GLN A 28 32.56 -55.10 37.09
C GLN A 28 33.74 -55.18 38.08
N HIS A 29 33.93 -54.13 38.88
CA HIS A 29 34.74 -54.16 40.09
C HIS A 29 33.83 -54.58 41.26
N PRO A 30 34.10 -55.70 41.94
CA PRO A 30 33.46 -56.03 43.19
C PRO A 30 34.23 -55.38 44.34
N GLY A 31 33.55 -54.52 45.12
CA GLY A 31 33.99 -54.15 46.45
C GLY A 31 34.67 -52.79 46.59
N ASP A 32 33.93 -51.71 46.29
CA ASP A 32 34.17 -50.42 46.95
C ASP A 32 32.93 -50.08 47.78
N ALA A 33 33.16 -49.88 49.07
CA ALA A 33 32.13 -49.59 50.06
C ALA A 33 31.29 -48.38 49.61
N VAL A 34 30.00 -48.62 49.39
CA VAL A 34 28.99 -47.59 49.11
C VAL A 34 28.86 -46.70 50.34
N THR A 35 29.67 -45.65 50.42
CA THR A 35 29.33 -44.52 51.28
C THR A 35 28.03 -43.93 50.75
N PRO A 36 26.96 -43.83 51.57
CA PRO A 36 25.70 -43.26 51.15
C PRO A 36 25.95 -41.81 50.72
N ARG A 37 25.93 -41.58 49.40
CA ARG A 37 25.89 -40.24 48.83
C ARG A 37 24.62 -39.62 49.39
N ARG A 38 24.76 -38.69 50.33
CA ARG A 38 23.66 -37.88 50.85
C ARG A 38 22.97 -37.26 49.65
N THR A 39 21.84 -37.83 49.25
CA THR A 39 20.94 -37.23 48.28
C THR A 39 20.46 -35.96 48.94
N HIS A 40 21.06 -34.83 48.57
CA HIS A 40 20.58 -33.54 49.00
C HIS A 40 19.09 -33.50 48.64
N PRO A 41 18.19 -33.25 49.61
CA PRO A 41 16.78 -33.12 49.31
C PRO A 41 16.65 -32.02 48.26
N GLY A 42 16.20 -32.41 47.06
CA GLY A 42 15.96 -31.48 45.97
C GLY A 42 15.00 -30.42 46.49
N ARG A 43 15.48 -29.18 46.59
CA ARG A 43 14.65 -28.05 46.99
C ARG A 43 13.55 -27.94 45.93
N GLY A 44 12.32 -28.27 46.31
CA GLY A 44 11.16 -28.08 45.45
C GLY A 44 10.96 -26.60 45.19
N PHE A 45 10.59 -26.26 43.95
CA PHE A 45 10.24 -24.90 43.58
C PHE A 45 9.13 -24.39 44.50
N THR A 46 9.36 -23.22 45.08
CA THR A 46 8.34 -22.55 45.88
C THR A 46 7.24 -21.99 44.98
N LEU A 47 6.00 -21.93 45.47
CA LEU A 47 4.90 -21.27 44.74
C LEU A 47 5.24 -19.81 44.38
N LEU A 48 6.02 -19.15 45.24
CA LEU A 48 6.50 -17.79 45.02
C LEU A 48 7.47 -17.71 43.82
N GLU A 49 8.42 -18.64 43.70
CA GLU A 49 9.33 -18.67 42.55
C GLU A 49 8.56 -18.85 41.24
N LEU A 50 7.56 -19.74 41.22
CA LEU A 50 6.73 -19.91 40.03
C LEU A 50 5.92 -18.64 39.72
N LEU A 51 5.37 -17.98 40.74
CA LEU A 51 4.60 -16.75 40.59
C LEU A 51 5.45 -15.57 40.06
N VAL A 52 6.69 -15.43 40.55
CA VAL A 52 7.61 -14.40 40.06
C VAL A 52 8.00 -14.68 38.60
N VAL A 53 8.24 -15.94 38.23
CA VAL A 53 8.59 -16.31 36.85
C VAL A 53 7.47 -15.98 35.87
N ILE A 54 6.23 -16.37 36.18
CA ILE A 54 5.09 -16.02 35.32
C ILE A 54 4.85 -14.51 35.27
N GLY A 55 5.11 -13.80 36.38
CA GLY A 55 5.04 -12.33 36.42
C GLY A 55 6.04 -11.67 35.48
N ILE A 56 7.30 -12.12 35.50
CA ILE A 56 8.34 -11.61 34.59
C ILE A 56 8.00 -11.95 33.13
N ILE A 57 7.55 -13.18 32.84
CA ILE A 57 7.16 -13.58 31.48
C ILE A 57 6.00 -12.71 30.97
N ALA A 58 4.99 -12.42 31.79
CA ALA A 58 3.87 -11.56 31.40
C ALA A 58 4.33 -10.14 31.04
N ILE A 59 5.24 -9.56 31.82
CA ILE A 59 5.83 -8.24 31.55
C ILE A 59 6.62 -8.27 30.23
N LEU A 60 7.46 -9.29 30.01
CA LEU A 60 8.25 -9.41 28.79
C LEU A 60 7.38 -9.55 27.54
N ILE A 61 6.32 -10.36 27.59
CA ILE A 61 5.36 -10.50 26.48
C ILE A 61 4.70 -9.15 26.16
N GLY A 62 4.27 -8.41 27.19
CA GLY A 62 3.67 -7.09 27.01
C GLY A 62 4.58 -6.11 26.26
N LEU A 63 5.88 -6.07 26.62
CA LEU A 63 6.86 -5.21 25.96
C LEU A 63 7.14 -5.62 24.51
N VAL A 64 7.27 -6.92 24.24
CA VAL A 64 7.54 -7.44 22.89
C VAL A 64 6.39 -7.15 21.94
N VAL A 65 5.15 -7.35 22.38
CA VAL A 65 3.95 -7.08 21.55
C VAL A 65 3.83 -5.60 21.22
N GLY A 66 4.01 -4.71 22.21
CA GLY A 66 3.93 -3.26 22.00
C GLY A 66 4.97 -2.75 20.99
N ALA A 67 6.23 -3.18 21.12
CA ALA A 67 7.30 -2.79 20.20
C ALA A 67 7.09 -3.34 18.78
N GLY A 68 6.54 -4.56 18.65
CA GLY A 68 6.27 -5.20 17.36
C GLY A 68 5.31 -4.41 16.47
N VAL A 69 4.26 -3.80 17.05
CA VAL A 69 3.28 -3.01 16.28
C VAL A 69 3.89 -1.72 15.73
N ALA A 70 4.73 -1.02 16.50
CA ALA A 70 5.39 0.20 16.04
C ALA A 70 6.39 -0.08 14.91
N ILE A 71 7.18 -1.16 15.03
CA ILE A 71 8.15 -1.56 14.02
C ILE A 71 7.46 -1.90 12.69
N THR A 72 6.34 -2.64 12.74
CA THR A 72 5.60 -3.01 11.53
C THR A 72 4.98 -1.78 10.84
N ARG A 73 4.42 -0.83 11.60
CA ARG A 73 3.92 0.44 11.05
C ARG A 73 5.01 1.24 10.34
N ASN A 74 6.19 1.38 10.97
CA ASN A 74 7.32 2.09 10.36
C ASN A 74 7.85 1.37 9.12
N ALA A 75 7.90 0.04 9.14
CA ALA A 75 8.31 -0.75 7.98
C ALA A 75 7.34 -0.58 6.81
N LYS A 76 6.03 -0.58 7.07
CA LYS A 76 5.00 -0.32 6.05
C LYS A 76 5.11 1.10 5.48
N ALA A 77 5.22 2.11 6.34
CA ALA A 77 5.43 3.49 5.92
C ALA A 77 6.66 3.62 5.00
N ASN A 78 7.81 3.08 5.41
CA ASN A 78 9.03 3.13 4.61
C ASN A 78 8.91 2.38 3.28
N ALA A 79 8.19 1.26 3.26
CA ALA A 79 7.95 0.53 2.03
C ALA A 79 7.06 1.31 1.07
N THR A 80 5.97 1.92 1.55
CA THR A 80 5.11 2.83 0.78
C THR A 80 5.92 4.00 0.20
N ARG A 81 6.78 4.64 1.01
CA ARG A 81 7.69 5.70 0.54
C ARG A 81 8.61 5.22 -0.57
N GLY A 82 9.16 4.02 -0.45
CA GLY A 82 10.01 3.41 -1.47
C GLY A 82 9.28 3.21 -2.80
N VAL A 83 8.05 2.71 -2.76
CA VAL A 83 7.19 2.55 -3.94
C VAL A 83 6.91 3.89 -4.62
N LEU A 84 6.52 4.89 -3.85
CA LEU A 84 6.22 6.23 -4.38
C LEU A 84 7.46 6.91 -4.96
N THR A 85 8.61 6.77 -4.31
CA THR A 85 9.89 7.26 -4.83
C THR A 85 10.26 6.60 -6.16
N ALA A 86 9.97 5.29 -6.32
CA ALA A 86 10.22 4.60 -7.58
C ALA A 86 9.29 5.10 -8.70
N LEU A 87 8.00 5.28 -8.42
CA LEU A 87 7.03 5.84 -9.37
C LEU A 87 7.39 7.28 -9.76
N ASP A 88 7.79 8.09 -8.78
CA ASP A 88 8.18 9.49 -9.00
C ASP A 88 9.44 9.59 -9.89
N ARG A 89 10.44 8.74 -9.65
CA ARG A 89 11.62 8.63 -10.53
C ARG A 89 11.25 8.17 -11.94
N ALA A 90 10.33 7.21 -12.07
CA ALA A 90 9.83 6.78 -13.37
C ALA A 90 9.12 7.92 -14.10
N LEU A 91 8.36 8.76 -13.39
CA LEU A 91 7.74 9.95 -13.97
C LEU A 91 8.76 10.98 -14.41
N ASP A 92 9.81 11.24 -13.63
CA ASP A 92 10.90 12.14 -14.05
C ASP A 92 11.61 11.61 -15.29
N GLU A 93 11.92 10.31 -15.32
CA GLU A 93 12.54 9.66 -16.48
C GLU A 93 11.66 9.81 -17.73
N PHE A 94 10.35 9.59 -17.60
CA PHE A 94 9.40 9.81 -18.68
C PHE A 94 9.44 11.27 -19.19
N ILE A 95 9.36 12.24 -18.28
CA ILE A 95 9.33 13.67 -18.62
C ILE A 95 10.62 14.07 -19.36
N VAL A 96 11.78 13.62 -18.86
CA VAL A 96 13.09 13.91 -19.46
C VAL A 96 13.18 13.33 -20.87
N ASN A 97 12.81 12.06 -21.05
CA ASN A 97 12.87 11.40 -22.36
C ASN A 97 11.82 11.89 -23.34
N ASN A 98 10.75 12.53 -22.86
CA ASN A 98 9.68 13.08 -23.68
C ASN A 98 9.80 14.61 -23.89
N GLY A 99 11.01 15.16 -23.77
CA GLY A 99 11.30 16.57 -24.08
C GLY A 99 10.70 17.57 -23.08
N GLY A 100 10.52 17.16 -21.83
CA GLY A 100 9.89 17.96 -20.77
C GLY A 100 8.37 17.87 -20.75
N ASN A 101 7.75 17.09 -21.65
CA ASN A 101 6.31 16.91 -21.67
C ASN A 101 5.88 15.87 -20.63
N ILE A 102 4.88 16.23 -19.83
CA ILE A 102 4.22 15.32 -18.89
C ILE A 102 3.33 14.31 -19.63
N PRO A 103 3.02 13.14 -19.03
CA PRO A 103 2.09 12.17 -19.61
C PRO A 103 0.75 12.83 -19.93
N THR A 104 0.13 12.49 -21.07
CA THR A 104 -1.12 13.11 -21.49
C THR A 104 -2.29 12.68 -20.62
N PHE A 105 -3.17 13.63 -20.30
CA PHE A 105 -4.45 13.32 -19.67
C PHE A 105 -5.52 13.05 -20.72
N ASP A 106 -6.06 11.84 -20.70
CA ASP A 106 -7.27 11.47 -21.41
C ASP A 106 -8.27 10.91 -20.39
N ARG A 107 -9.46 11.50 -20.28
CA ARG A 107 -10.50 11.01 -19.35
C ARG A 107 -10.92 9.57 -19.65
N ALA A 108 -10.82 9.12 -20.90
CA ALA A 108 -11.18 7.77 -21.30
C ALA A 108 -10.18 6.72 -20.78
N ASP A 109 -8.90 7.10 -20.68
CA ASP A 109 -7.83 6.24 -20.14
C ASP A 109 -8.05 5.85 -18.68
N TYR A 110 -8.90 6.60 -17.98
CA TYR A 110 -9.19 6.53 -16.55
C TYR A 110 -10.53 5.81 -16.31
N ALA A 111 -11.26 5.45 -17.37
CA ALA A 111 -12.50 4.70 -17.26
C ALA A 111 -12.21 3.23 -16.93
N GLY A 112 -12.91 2.68 -15.94
CA GLY A 112 -12.78 1.26 -15.58
C GLY A 112 -11.44 0.86 -14.96
N VAL A 113 -10.61 1.84 -14.56
CA VAL A 113 -9.44 1.58 -13.72
C VAL A 113 -9.86 1.53 -12.25
N PRO A 114 -9.18 0.74 -11.40
CA PRO A 114 -9.38 0.80 -9.95
C PRO A 114 -9.24 2.24 -9.43
N GLY A 115 -10.14 2.66 -8.54
CA GLY A 115 -10.28 4.05 -8.09
C GLY A 115 -11.38 4.86 -8.82
N PHE A 116 -12.01 4.31 -9.86
CA PHE A 116 -13.11 4.97 -10.56
C PHE A 116 -14.46 4.82 -9.83
N ASP A 117 -14.83 5.85 -9.07
CA ASP A 117 -16.16 5.99 -8.46
C ASP A 117 -17.18 6.60 -9.46
N GLY A 118 -17.66 5.84 -10.47
CA GLY A 118 -18.97 6.05 -11.16
C GLY A 118 -18.97 6.50 -12.64
N PRO A 119 -19.91 5.96 -13.47
CA PRO A 119 -21.33 6.31 -13.32
C PRO A 119 -22.30 5.13 -13.10
N ASN A 120 -21.84 3.89 -12.98
CA ASN A 120 -22.68 2.73 -12.63
C ASN A 120 -21.99 1.73 -11.67
N GLY A 121 -20.99 2.20 -10.91
CA GLY A 121 -20.50 1.50 -9.71
C GLY A 121 -21.48 1.76 -8.58
N VAL A 122 -22.60 1.04 -8.58
CA VAL A 122 -23.70 1.22 -7.62
C VAL A 122 -23.26 0.87 -6.18
N ASP A 123 -22.85 1.89 -5.43
CA ASP A 123 -23.64 2.32 -4.27
C ASP A 123 -24.75 3.22 -4.83
N ALA A 124 -25.84 2.62 -5.32
CA ALA A 124 -27.02 3.37 -5.77
C ALA A 124 -27.65 4.23 -4.64
N ASP A 125 -27.28 3.93 -3.38
CA ASP A 125 -27.85 4.56 -2.19
C ASP A 125 -27.16 5.88 -1.78
N THR A 126 -25.96 6.18 -2.27
CA THR A 126 -25.35 7.51 -2.06
C THR A 126 -25.68 8.40 -3.26
N GLY A 127 -26.89 8.99 -3.27
CA GLY A 127 -27.41 9.87 -4.33
C GLY A 127 -26.58 11.12 -4.68
N TYR A 128 -25.34 11.22 -4.19
CA TYR A 128 -24.38 12.31 -4.44
C TYR A 128 -23.39 12.01 -5.58
N LEU A 129 -23.21 10.75 -5.99
CA LEU A 129 -22.20 10.32 -6.98
C LEU A 129 -22.74 10.06 -8.39
N ASN A 130 -24.07 10.02 -8.57
CA ASN A 130 -24.72 9.63 -9.84
C ASN A 130 -25.12 10.82 -10.73
N ASP A 131 -24.48 11.97 -10.56
CA ASP A 131 -24.73 13.10 -11.46
C ASP A 131 -24.02 12.83 -12.79
N ALA A 132 -24.71 12.17 -13.72
CA ALA A 132 -24.19 11.84 -15.05
C ALA A 132 -23.72 13.08 -15.81
N ASP A 133 -24.20 14.25 -15.39
CA ASP A 133 -23.85 15.57 -15.93
C ASP A 133 -22.62 16.22 -15.26
N ASP A 134 -22.12 15.65 -14.17
CA ASP A 134 -21.02 16.22 -13.39
C ASP A 134 -20.14 15.12 -12.78
N PRO A 135 -19.39 14.39 -13.63
CA PRO A 135 -18.54 13.33 -13.15
C PRO A 135 -17.48 13.93 -12.22
N MET A 136 -17.43 13.39 -11.00
CA MET A 136 -16.40 13.75 -10.03
C MET A 136 -15.01 13.59 -10.63
N PRO A 137 -14.03 14.33 -10.10
CA PRO A 137 -12.66 14.18 -10.57
C PRO A 137 -12.18 12.75 -10.34
N GLN A 138 -11.66 12.12 -11.40
CA GLN A 138 -11.32 10.70 -11.40
C GLN A 138 -10.13 10.42 -10.47
N ARG A 139 -10.11 9.27 -9.80
CA ARG A 139 -8.93 8.79 -9.05
C ARG A 139 -8.28 7.66 -9.85
N PRO A 140 -7.48 7.95 -10.88
CA PRO A 140 -6.85 6.86 -11.61
C PRO A 140 -5.82 6.19 -10.71
N ASP A 141 -5.80 4.88 -10.79
CA ASP A 141 -4.66 4.08 -10.42
C ASP A 141 -3.37 4.54 -11.12
N ALA A 142 -2.22 4.39 -10.44
CA ALA A 142 -0.89 4.53 -11.04
C ALA A 142 -0.69 3.70 -12.32
N SER A 143 -1.46 2.62 -12.51
CA SER A 143 -1.47 1.82 -13.75
C SER A 143 -1.71 2.64 -15.02
N VAL A 144 -2.47 3.74 -14.95
CA VAL A 144 -2.69 4.65 -16.09
C VAL A 144 -1.38 5.26 -16.55
N PHE A 145 -0.60 5.80 -15.62
CA PHE A 145 0.75 6.31 -15.90
C PHE A 145 1.67 5.19 -16.40
N ILE A 146 1.69 4.04 -15.71
CA ILE A 146 2.56 2.92 -16.09
C ILE A 146 2.28 2.47 -17.53
N ARG A 147 1.01 2.42 -17.94
CA ARG A 147 0.64 2.09 -19.32
C ARG A 147 1.22 3.10 -20.32
N GLN A 148 1.12 4.39 -20.03
CA GLN A 148 1.60 5.46 -20.89
C GLN A 148 3.14 5.52 -20.96
N ALA A 149 3.82 5.13 -19.89
CA ALA A 149 5.27 5.28 -19.75
C ALA A 149 6.09 4.05 -20.19
N ARG A 150 5.43 2.95 -20.55
CA ARG A 150 6.08 1.72 -21.05
C ARG A 150 6.97 1.99 -22.26
N GLY A 151 8.19 1.42 -22.23
CA GLY A 151 9.17 1.55 -23.31
C GLY A 151 9.80 2.94 -23.46
N VAL A 152 9.56 3.87 -22.53
CA VAL A 152 10.17 5.20 -22.54
C VAL A 152 11.40 5.19 -21.63
N GLY A 153 12.59 5.41 -22.20
CA GLY A 153 13.85 5.51 -21.44
C GLY A 153 14.06 4.31 -20.51
N ASP A 154 14.50 4.59 -19.28
CA ASP A 154 14.72 3.58 -18.23
C ASP A 154 13.48 3.31 -17.35
N VAL A 155 12.29 3.79 -17.74
CA VAL A 155 11.06 3.63 -16.93
C VAL A 155 10.79 2.17 -16.57
N ASP A 156 10.86 1.26 -17.54
CA ASP A 156 10.58 -0.17 -17.29
C ASP A 156 11.57 -0.79 -16.30
N ALA A 157 12.84 -0.36 -16.33
CA ALA A 157 13.86 -0.81 -15.39
C ALA A 157 13.63 -0.27 -13.96
N ILE A 158 13.18 0.99 -13.84
CA ILE A 158 12.81 1.59 -12.55
C ILE A 158 11.60 0.87 -11.97
N LEU A 159 10.56 0.63 -12.78
CA LEU A 159 9.34 -0.06 -12.35
C LEU A 159 9.61 -1.53 -11.97
N ALA A 160 10.53 -2.21 -12.66
CA ALA A 160 10.98 -3.55 -12.28
C ALA A 160 11.66 -3.60 -10.90
N GLY A 161 12.10 -2.46 -10.37
CA GLY A 161 12.62 -2.33 -9.02
C GLY A 161 11.55 -2.32 -7.93
N ILE A 162 10.27 -2.12 -8.28
CA ILE A 162 9.15 -2.20 -7.33
C ILE A 162 8.93 -3.67 -6.94
N PRO A 163 8.96 -4.03 -5.65
CA PRO A 163 8.71 -5.41 -5.24
C PRO A 163 7.36 -5.93 -5.73
N GLU A 164 7.34 -7.14 -6.29
CA GLU A 164 6.15 -7.75 -6.92
C GLU A 164 4.92 -7.78 -6.00
N ARG A 165 5.10 -7.87 -4.68
CA ARG A 165 3.98 -7.81 -3.71
C ARG A 165 3.15 -6.52 -3.79
N PHE A 166 3.72 -5.45 -4.35
CA PHE A 166 3.07 -4.16 -4.55
C PHE A 166 2.47 -4.01 -5.93
N LEU A 167 2.60 -5.03 -6.80
CA LEU A 167 2.12 -5.00 -8.16
C LEU A 167 0.96 -5.99 -8.29
N VAL A 168 -0.18 -5.50 -8.75
CA VAL A 168 -1.33 -6.33 -9.04
C VAL A 168 -1.69 -6.13 -10.50
N THR A 169 -1.78 -7.21 -11.26
CA THR A 169 -2.17 -7.09 -12.67
C THR A 169 -3.64 -6.69 -12.76
N THR A 170 -3.88 -5.52 -13.35
CA THR A 170 -5.23 -5.02 -13.59
C THR A 170 -5.47 -4.99 -15.09
N ALA A 171 -6.59 -5.57 -15.50
CA ALA A 171 -7.04 -5.46 -16.88
C ALA A 171 -7.63 -4.05 -17.07
N LEU A 172 -6.91 -3.19 -17.80
CA LEU A 172 -7.45 -1.90 -18.18
C LEU A 172 -8.23 -2.05 -19.49
N PRO A 173 -9.45 -1.49 -19.60
CA PRO A 173 -10.13 -1.45 -20.88
C PRO A 173 -9.24 -0.69 -21.88
N ARG A 174 -8.98 -1.26 -23.06
CA ARG A 174 -8.50 -0.42 -24.17
C ARG A 174 -9.64 0.53 -24.54
N ASN A 175 -9.31 1.79 -24.83
CA ASN A 175 -10.25 2.78 -25.36
C ASN A 175 -11.14 2.16 -26.44
N VAL A 176 -12.41 1.89 -26.10
CA VAL A 176 -13.34 1.21 -26.99
C VAL A 176 -14.65 1.98 -27.02
N SER A 177 -14.69 2.92 -27.96
CA SER A 177 -15.80 3.04 -28.89
C SER A 177 -15.61 2.05 -30.05
N VAL A 178 -15.47 0.74 -29.76
CA VAL A 178 -15.39 -0.30 -30.81
C VAL A 178 -16.60 -1.23 -30.73
N PRO A 179 -17.35 -1.43 -31.84
CA PRO A 179 -18.49 -2.33 -31.91
C PRO A 179 -18.09 -3.79 -31.67
N SER A 180 -19.03 -4.49 -31.05
CA SER A 180 -19.07 -5.90 -30.62
C SER A 180 -18.23 -6.95 -31.37
N ALA A 181 -17.74 -7.92 -30.57
CA ALA A 181 -17.59 -9.35 -30.88
C ALA A 181 -16.23 -9.92 -31.35
N LEU A 182 -15.10 -9.40 -30.86
CA LEU A 182 -13.84 -10.18 -30.80
C LEU A 182 -13.13 -10.00 -29.43
N GLU A 183 -13.63 -10.74 -28.44
CA GLU A 183 -13.57 -10.44 -26.99
C GLU A 183 -12.44 -11.11 -26.17
N ALA A 184 -11.18 -11.16 -26.64
CA ALA A 184 -10.09 -11.68 -25.77
C ALA A 184 -8.77 -10.90 -25.80
N ASN A 185 -8.52 -10.09 -26.83
CA ASN A 185 -7.32 -9.25 -26.97
C ASN A 185 -7.58 -7.76 -26.66
N MET A 186 -8.66 -7.46 -25.93
CA MET A 186 -9.22 -6.10 -25.78
C MET A 186 -8.80 -5.36 -24.51
N TYR A 187 -8.04 -6.01 -23.62
CA TYR A 187 -7.53 -5.39 -22.39
C TYR A 187 -6.03 -5.18 -22.49
N ASP A 188 -5.58 -3.95 -22.23
CA ASP A 188 -4.18 -3.71 -21.96
C ASP A 188 -3.95 -3.95 -20.47
N THR A 189 -3.16 -4.94 -20.14
CA THR A 189 -2.85 -5.26 -18.74
C THR A 189 -1.75 -4.33 -18.28
N ALA A 190 -2.06 -3.43 -17.35
CA ALA A 190 -1.08 -2.63 -16.64
C ALA A 190 -1.10 -2.99 -15.16
N PRO A 191 0.06 -3.09 -14.49
CA PRO A 191 0.07 -3.36 -13.06
C PRO A 191 -0.47 -2.14 -12.32
N SER A 192 -1.51 -2.36 -11.54
CA SER A 192 -1.88 -1.51 -10.42
C SER A 192 -0.81 -1.56 -9.35
N VAL A 193 -0.61 -0.43 -8.68
CA VAL A 193 0.36 -0.35 -7.60
C VAL A 193 -0.35 -0.24 -6.26
N LEU A 194 -0.04 -1.16 -5.36
CA LEU A 194 -0.48 -1.16 -3.97
C LEU A 194 0.57 -0.49 -3.09
N ASP A 195 0.12 0.09 -1.99
CA ASP A 195 1.00 0.46 -0.89
C ASP A 195 1.14 -0.68 0.15
N ALA A 196 1.91 -0.46 1.22
CA ALA A 196 2.13 -1.48 2.26
C ALA A 196 1.00 -1.63 3.29
N TRP A 197 -0.01 -0.79 3.20
CA TRP A 197 -1.20 -0.81 4.03
C TRP A 197 -2.32 -1.65 3.41
N ALA A 198 -2.15 -2.06 2.15
CA ALA A 198 -3.12 -2.87 1.44
C ALA A 198 -3.32 -4.21 2.15
N ASN A 199 -4.56 -4.72 2.10
CA ASN A 199 -4.90 -5.96 2.76
C ASN A 199 -4.33 -7.16 1.97
N ASP A 200 -3.57 -8.04 2.64
CA ASP A 200 -2.87 -9.18 2.03
C ASP A 200 -3.82 -10.17 1.30
N GLY A 201 -5.11 -10.17 1.65
CA GLY A 201 -6.14 -11.05 1.08
C GLY A 201 -6.54 -10.75 -0.36
N TRP A 202 -6.12 -9.61 -0.93
CA TRP A 202 -6.53 -9.19 -2.27
C TRP A 202 -6.07 -10.14 -3.40
N THR A 203 -4.88 -10.72 -3.28
CA THR A 203 -4.35 -11.68 -4.26
C THR A 203 -5.29 -12.87 -4.49
N GLY A 204 -6.02 -13.28 -3.44
CA GLY A 204 -7.02 -14.34 -3.51
C GLY A 204 -8.35 -13.92 -4.17
N TYR A 205 -8.71 -12.63 -4.15
CA TYR A 205 -9.98 -12.15 -4.71
C TYR A 205 -10.00 -12.23 -6.24
N LEU A 206 -8.95 -11.73 -6.90
CA LEU A 206 -8.82 -11.83 -8.35
C LEU A 206 -8.73 -13.30 -8.81
N ALA A 207 -8.10 -14.16 -8.01
CA ALA A 207 -7.99 -15.59 -8.29
C ALA A 207 -9.31 -16.36 -8.11
N ASN A 208 -10.18 -15.94 -7.17
CA ASN A 208 -11.44 -16.61 -6.84
C ASN A 208 -12.69 -15.88 -7.38
N ARG A 209 -12.51 -15.01 -8.38
CA ARG A 209 -13.62 -14.28 -8.98
C ARG A 209 -14.67 -15.26 -9.51
N PRO A 210 -15.95 -15.13 -9.11
CA PRO A 210 -17.01 -15.96 -9.66
C PRO A 210 -17.12 -15.76 -11.17
N SER A 211 -17.13 -16.86 -11.92
CA SER A 211 -17.33 -16.84 -13.37
C SER A 211 -18.67 -16.16 -13.70
N GLY A 212 -18.64 -15.08 -14.47
CA GLY A 212 -19.84 -14.36 -14.93
C GLY A 212 -20.18 -13.06 -14.20
N VAL A 213 -19.44 -12.69 -13.14
CA VAL A 213 -19.54 -11.32 -12.59
C VAL A 213 -18.75 -10.39 -13.52
N ASP A 214 -19.36 -9.28 -13.95
CA ASP A 214 -18.69 -8.23 -14.73
C ASP A 214 -17.36 -7.83 -14.06
N PRO A 215 -16.21 -7.83 -14.78
CA PRO A 215 -14.92 -7.46 -14.22
C PRO A 215 -14.92 -6.14 -13.47
N VAL A 216 -15.74 -5.21 -13.94
CA VAL A 216 -15.87 -3.86 -13.41
C VAL A 216 -16.72 -3.85 -12.13
N LYS A 217 -17.70 -4.76 -12.00
CA LYS A 217 -18.61 -4.85 -10.84
C LYS A 217 -18.08 -5.74 -9.71
N ALA A 218 -17.20 -6.69 -10.00
CA ALA A 218 -16.47 -7.45 -9.00
C ALA A 218 -15.45 -6.57 -8.22
N ALA A 219 -15.24 -5.32 -8.61
CA ALA A 219 -14.16 -4.49 -8.05
C ALA A 219 -14.44 -3.87 -6.66
N TRP A 220 -15.44 -4.33 -5.90
CA TRP A 220 -15.72 -3.76 -4.57
C TRP A 220 -15.04 -4.53 -3.41
N PRO A 221 -14.36 -3.84 -2.46
CA PRO A 221 -14.22 -2.38 -2.30
C PRO A 221 -12.77 -1.92 -2.52
N ILE A 222 -12.55 -1.05 -3.50
CA ILE A 222 -11.42 -0.09 -3.52
C ILE A 222 -11.29 0.65 -2.17
N ARG A 223 -12.40 0.85 -1.44
CA ARG A 223 -12.40 1.40 -0.07
C ARG A 223 -11.59 0.58 0.95
N GLU A 224 -11.36 -0.70 0.69
CA GLU A 224 -10.55 -1.58 1.56
C GLU A 224 -9.13 -1.78 1.03
N GLN A 225 -8.78 -1.18 -0.11
CA GLN A 225 -7.48 -1.33 -0.76
C GLN A 225 -6.78 0.02 -0.89
N SER A 226 -5.61 0.10 -0.30
CA SER A 226 -4.74 1.26 -0.42
C SER A 226 -3.85 1.12 -1.67
N LEU A 227 -4.48 1.41 -2.81
CA LEU A 227 -3.86 1.67 -4.10
C LEU A 227 -3.01 2.95 -4.05
N VAL A 228 -2.07 3.04 -4.97
CA VAL A 228 -1.38 4.30 -5.28
C VAL A 228 -2.11 4.97 -6.45
N TYR A 229 -2.57 6.19 -6.22
CA TYR A 229 -3.25 6.99 -7.23
C TYR A 229 -2.30 7.96 -7.92
N TYR A 230 -2.64 8.29 -9.17
CA TYR A 230 -1.90 9.21 -10.03
C TYR A 230 -2.69 10.49 -10.30
N VAL A 231 -2.22 11.63 -9.78
CA VAL A 231 -2.90 12.91 -9.95
C VAL A 231 -2.25 13.70 -11.07
N HIS A 232 -3.05 14.00 -12.11
CA HIS A 232 -2.62 14.79 -13.24
C HIS A 232 -3.15 16.25 -13.14
N PRO A 233 -2.38 17.29 -13.54
CA PRO A 233 -2.81 18.69 -13.45
C PRO A 233 -4.10 19.01 -14.22
N ASN A 234 -4.31 18.32 -15.34
CA ASN A 234 -5.51 18.46 -16.18
C ASN A 234 -6.69 17.59 -15.73
N ASN A 235 -6.54 16.81 -14.65
CA ASN A 235 -7.65 16.11 -14.02
C ASN A 235 -8.51 17.11 -13.24
N ARG A 236 -9.18 17.98 -13.97
CA ARG A 236 -10.05 19.03 -13.45
C ARG A 236 -11.49 18.71 -13.83
N ARG A 237 -12.39 19.15 -12.96
CA ARG A 237 -13.81 19.20 -13.28
C ARG A 237 -14.03 20.17 -14.44
N ASP A 238 -14.98 19.85 -15.31
CA ASP A 238 -15.39 20.78 -16.37
C ASP A 238 -16.13 21.96 -15.73
N ARG A 239 -15.44 23.11 -15.60
CA ARG A 239 -15.98 24.32 -14.97
C ARG A 239 -17.04 25.03 -15.80
N SER A 240 -17.33 24.57 -17.04
CA SER A 240 -18.34 25.20 -17.89
C SER A 240 -19.76 25.09 -17.33
N ARG A 241 -20.01 24.18 -16.38
CA ARG A 241 -21.27 24.01 -15.66
C ARG A 241 -21.19 24.64 -14.26
N SER A 242 -21.17 25.98 -14.20
CA SER A 242 -21.10 26.77 -12.97
C SER A 242 -22.44 26.77 -12.22
N SER A 243 -22.76 25.72 -11.47
CA SER A 243 -23.73 25.86 -10.37
C SER A 243 -23.00 26.40 -9.14
N LEU A 244 -23.69 27.21 -8.33
CA LEU A 244 -23.16 27.80 -7.09
C LEU A 244 -22.77 26.72 -6.05
N ASP A 245 -23.16 25.46 -6.30
CA ASP A 245 -22.87 24.26 -5.50
C ASP A 245 -21.71 23.41 -6.09
N ALA A 246 -20.82 24.02 -6.88
CA ALA A 246 -19.73 23.32 -7.55
C ALA A 246 -18.88 22.51 -6.55
N LYS A 247 -18.86 21.18 -6.73
CA LYS A 247 -18.04 20.25 -5.95
C LYS A 247 -16.55 20.53 -6.21
N PRO A 248 -15.68 20.30 -5.20
CA PRO A 248 -14.25 20.58 -5.30
C PRO A 248 -13.55 19.82 -6.44
N ASP A 249 -12.57 20.47 -7.07
CA ASP A 249 -11.70 19.90 -8.12
C ASP A 249 -10.89 18.69 -7.61
N ALA A 250 -10.33 17.83 -8.48
CA ALA A 250 -9.44 16.73 -8.02
C ALA A 250 -8.29 17.29 -7.18
N GLN A 251 -7.77 18.43 -7.62
CA GLN A 251 -6.68 19.12 -6.94
C GLN A 251 -7.11 19.67 -5.58
N GLU A 252 -8.40 19.96 -5.39
CA GLU A 252 -8.92 20.39 -4.11
C GLU A 252 -9.17 19.23 -3.14
N LEU A 253 -9.41 18.03 -3.67
CA LEU A 253 -9.60 16.83 -2.85
C LEU A 253 -8.25 16.19 -2.49
N TYR A 254 -7.35 16.05 -3.45
CA TYR A 254 -6.15 15.22 -3.30
C TYR A 254 -4.86 16.03 -3.13
N GLY A 255 -4.92 17.35 -3.33
CA GLY A 255 -3.77 18.25 -3.33
C GLY A 255 -3.47 18.84 -4.72
N SER A 256 -2.89 20.03 -4.74
CA SER A 256 -2.53 20.69 -6.00
C SER A 256 -1.22 20.13 -6.56
N THR A 257 -1.16 19.96 -7.87
CA THR A 257 0.07 19.65 -8.60
C THR A 257 1.05 20.82 -8.48
N LEU A 258 2.24 20.59 -7.94
CA LEU A 258 3.27 21.62 -7.85
C LEU A 258 3.85 21.90 -9.24
N ASN A 259 3.84 23.16 -9.67
CA ASN A 259 4.33 23.59 -11.00
C ASN A 259 3.69 22.83 -12.19
N GLY A 260 2.46 22.32 -12.02
CA GLY A 260 1.80 21.52 -13.05
C GLY A 260 2.43 20.14 -13.28
N ARG A 261 3.31 19.67 -12.40
CA ARG A 261 3.86 18.30 -12.46
C ARG A 261 2.86 17.32 -11.84
N PRO A 262 2.53 16.20 -12.52
CA PRO A 262 1.78 15.11 -11.91
C PRO A 262 2.49 14.55 -10.67
N TYR A 263 1.75 13.87 -9.80
CA TYR A 263 2.30 13.20 -8.63
C TYR A 263 1.55 11.91 -8.29
N PHE A 264 2.18 11.08 -7.47
CA PHE A 264 1.56 9.88 -6.91
C PHE A 264 1.28 10.09 -5.42
N PHE A 265 0.22 9.45 -4.93
CA PHE A 265 -0.10 9.45 -3.52
C PHE A 265 -0.75 8.14 -3.07
N SER A 266 -0.63 7.86 -1.78
CA SER A 266 -1.17 6.67 -1.13
C SER A 266 -2.01 7.09 0.07
N ALA A 267 -3.00 6.25 0.37
CA ALA A 267 -3.88 6.37 1.53
C ALA A 267 -3.16 6.19 2.89
N GLY A 268 -1.98 5.55 2.90
CA GLY A 268 -1.20 5.43 4.13
C GLY A 268 -1.85 4.55 5.21
N PRO A 269 -1.41 4.70 6.49
CA PRO A 269 -1.83 3.87 7.61
C PRO A 269 -3.32 3.89 7.93
N ASP A 270 -4.00 4.99 7.57
CA ASP A 270 -5.42 5.14 7.84
C ASP A 270 -6.28 4.49 6.75
N GLY A 271 -5.75 4.28 5.54
CA GLY A 271 -6.46 3.59 4.46
C GLY A 271 -7.43 4.47 3.67
N PHE A 272 -7.34 5.79 3.81
CA PHE A 272 -8.23 6.74 3.13
C PHE A 272 -7.45 7.80 2.35
N TYR A 273 -8.08 8.41 1.34
CA TYR A 273 -7.43 9.35 0.42
C TYR A 273 -7.80 10.80 0.70
N GLY A 274 -8.13 11.09 1.96
CA GLY A 274 -8.53 12.43 2.40
C GLY A 274 -9.88 12.91 1.85
N HIS A 275 -10.75 12.01 1.38
CA HIS A 275 -12.08 12.42 0.94
C HIS A 275 -13.08 12.46 2.12
N PRO A 276 -13.87 13.54 2.27
CA PRO A 276 -14.87 13.66 3.34
C PRO A 276 -15.94 12.56 3.35
N GLU A 277 -16.18 11.91 2.21
CA GLU A 277 -17.22 10.89 2.05
C GLU A 277 -16.67 9.44 2.10
N GLU A 278 -15.35 9.24 2.19
CA GLU A 278 -14.74 7.89 2.18
C GLU A 278 -14.81 7.13 3.52
N GLY A 279 -15.43 7.71 4.56
CA GLY A 279 -15.57 7.06 5.85
C GLY A 279 -16.71 7.64 6.71
N PRO A 280 -17.08 6.97 7.82
CA PRO A 280 -18.08 7.49 8.74
C PRO A 280 -17.60 8.83 9.31
N ASP A 281 -18.33 9.88 8.94
CA ASP A 281 -18.21 11.27 9.39
C ASP A 281 -16.75 11.76 9.53
N ILE A 282 -16.18 12.36 8.47
CA ILE A 282 -14.84 12.98 8.49
C ILE A 282 -14.60 13.87 9.73
N VAL A 283 -15.69 14.47 10.22
CA VAL A 283 -15.83 15.23 11.47
C VAL A 283 -15.43 14.37 12.67
N ALA A 284 -16.01 13.19 12.83
CA ALA A 284 -15.68 12.24 13.89
C ALA A 284 -14.23 11.73 13.78
N ARG A 285 -13.75 11.45 12.56
CA ARG A 285 -12.40 10.91 12.34
C ARG A 285 -11.30 11.86 12.76
N PHE A 286 -11.38 13.12 12.33
CA PHE A 286 -10.36 14.12 12.70
C PHE A 286 -10.64 14.78 14.05
N GLY A 287 -11.68 14.31 14.77
CA GLY A 287 -12.16 14.97 15.98
C GLY A 287 -12.54 16.43 15.74
N LEU A 288 -12.88 16.78 14.50
CA LEU A 288 -13.25 18.13 14.13
C LEU A 288 -14.70 18.32 14.57
N SER A 289 -14.96 19.34 15.37
CA SER A 289 -16.31 19.84 15.57
C SER A 289 -16.43 21.22 14.95
N LYS A 290 -17.62 21.55 14.47
CA LYS A 290 -17.94 22.90 14.01
C LYS A 290 -17.87 23.83 15.22
N THR A 291 -17.05 24.87 15.12
CA THR A 291 -16.91 25.86 16.19
C THR A 291 -18.13 26.79 16.20
N GLN A 292 -18.49 27.32 17.37
CA GLN A 292 -19.68 28.16 17.50
C GLN A 292 -19.52 29.44 16.65
N GLY A 293 -20.42 29.63 15.68
CA GLY A 293 -20.38 30.76 14.74
C GLY A 293 -19.59 30.52 13.45
N GLU A 294 -18.93 29.36 13.30
CA GLU A 294 -18.31 28.96 12.04
C GLU A 294 -19.39 28.72 10.98
N SER A 295 -19.14 29.12 9.73
CA SER A 295 -20.03 28.76 8.63
C SER A 295 -19.83 27.30 8.22
N ASP A 296 -20.81 26.69 7.54
CA ASP A 296 -20.61 25.33 7.00
C ASP A 296 -19.51 25.27 5.93
N ALA A 297 -19.33 26.37 5.19
CA ALA A 297 -18.27 26.51 4.21
C ALA A 297 -16.88 26.51 4.87
N ASP A 298 -16.70 27.31 5.93
CA ASP A 298 -15.43 27.38 6.66
C ASP A 298 -15.09 26.04 7.34
N PHE A 299 -16.10 25.41 7.94
CA PHE A 299 -15.94 24.09 8.55
C PHE A 299 -15.51 23.04 7.53
N ARG A 300 -16.16 23.00 6.36
CA ARG A 300 -15.79 22.12 5.25
C ARG A 300 -14.38 22.42 4.75
N GLN A 301 -14.02 23.68 4.58
CA GLN A 301 -12.68 24.07 4.15
C GLN A 301 -11.61 23.60 5.14
N ARG A 302 -11.86 23.74 6.45
CA ARG A 302 -10.97 23.24 7.50
C ARG A 302 -10.85 21.72 7.50
N ALA A 303 -11.96 21.00 7.32
CA ALA A 303 -11.96 19.55 7.19
C ALA A 303 -11.17 19.10 5.94
N LEU A 304 -11.37 19.76 4.80
CA LEU A 304 -10.62 19.51 3.57
C LEU A 304 -9.13 19.79 3.72
N LEU A 305 -8.75 20.89 4.37
CA LEU A 305 -7.35 21.18 4.68
C LEU A 305 -6.73 20.07 5.52
N ARG A 306 -7.44 19.59 6.55
CA ARG A 306 -6.95 18.50 7.40
C ARG A 306 -6.82 17.18 6.65
N ALA A 307 -7.76 16.90 5.75
CA ALA A 307 -7.73 15.71 4.92
C ALA A 307 -6.59 15.76 3.89
N ARG A 308 -6.28 16.93 3.34
CA ARG A 308 -5.08 17.15 2.50
C ARG A 308 -3.79 16.94 3.29
N GLU A 309 -3.75 17.35 4.56
CA GLU A 309 -2.61 17.09 5.44
C GLU A 309 -2.44 15.60 5.75
N ASP A 310 -3.54 14.84 5.76
CA ASP A 310 -3.56 13.39 6.00
C ASP A 310 -3.15 12.56 4.79
N ASN A 311 -3.11 13.15 3.59
CA ASN A 311 -2.47 12.58 2.39
C ASN A 311 -0.94 12.63 2.53
N ILE A 312 -0.44 12.03 3.61
CA ILE A 312 0.92 12.00 4.17
C ILE A 312 1.96 11.53 3.15
N TYR A 313 1.54 10.93 2.04
CA TYR A 313 2.42 10.45 0.98
C TYR A 313 2.16 11.06 -0.39
N SER A 314 1.61 12.27 -0.46
CA SER A 314 1.61 13.06 -1.70
C SER A 314 3.02 13.59 -1.99
N TYR A 315 3.80 12.85 -2.79
CA TYR A 315 5.11 13.29 -3.25
C TYR A 315 4.95 14.24 -4.44
N ALA A 316 4.40 15.43 -4.23
CA ALA A 316 4.86 16.56 -5.02
C ALA A 316 6.23 16.91 -4.43
N VAL A 317 7.32 16.53 -5.10
CA VAL A 317 8.70 16.76 -4.67
C VAL A 317 8.89 18.23 -4.31
N ASP A 318 8.74 18.54 -3.03
CA ASP A 318 9.20 19.77 -2.44
C ASP A 318 10.37 19.40 -1.54
N ILE A 319 11.53 19.90 -1.94
CA ILE A 319 12.86 19.66 -1.39
C ILE A 319 12.94 20.15 0.09
N ASN A 320 11.86 20.77 0.59
CA ASN A 320 11.65 21.18 1.97
C ASN A 320 11.10 20.10 2.91
N PHE A 321 10.95 18.83 2.47
CA PHE A 321 10.48 17.72 3.33
C PHE A 321 11.34 17.52 4.61
N ARG A 322 12.57 18.05 4.63
CA ARG A 322 13.46 18.06 5.81
C ARG A 322 12.87 18.77 7.04
N MET A 323 11.88 19.66 6.88
CA MET A 323 11.14 20.24 8.03
C MET A 323 9.94 19.41 8.49
N LYS A 324 9.37 18.54 7.63
CA LYS A 324 8.18 17.74 7.99
C LYS A 324 8.54 16.48 8.77
N ASP A 325 9.71 15.90 8.55
CA ASP A 325 10.17 14.75 9.34
C ASP A 325 10.28 15.12 10.85
N GLU A 326 10.70 16.34 11.18
CA GLU A 326 10.69 16.83 12.59
C GLU A 326 9.28 16.98 13.18
N VAL A 327 8.27 17.28 12.35
CA VAL A 327 6.88 17.45 12.80
C VAL A 327 6.17 16.10 12.92
N ILE A 328 6.42 15.18 11.99
CA ILE A 328 5.88 13.81 12.04
C ILE A 328 6.54 13.03 13.20
N ASP A 329 7.85 13.17 13.42
CA ASP A 329 8.49 12.59 14.61
C ASP A 329 7.99 13.22 15.92
N LYS A 330 7.59 14.50 15.93
CA LYS A 330 6.95 15.12 17.11
C LYS A 330 5.48 14.72 17.31
N LEU A 331 4.75 14.44 16.25
CA LEU A 331 3.33 14.07 16.32
C LEU A 331 3.13 12.57 16.59
N TRP A 332 4.08 11.72 16.20
CA TRP A 332 3.96 10.26 16.29
C TRP A 332 5.07 9.60 17.10
N GLY A 333 6.22 10.25 17.27
CA GLY A 333 7.23 9.87 18.26
C GLY A 333 6.76 10.32 19.63
N GLY A 334 5.91 9.49 20.25
CA GLY A 334 5.49 9.67 21.63
C GLY A 334 6.69 10.00 22.50
N GLY A 335 6.61 11.15 23.17
CA GLY A 335 7.55 11.54 24.21
C GLY A 335 7.70 10.41 25.22
N GLY A 336 8.80 9.66 25.09
CA GLY A 336 9.39 8.97 26.22
C GLY A 336 10.08 10.02 27.11
N PRO A 337 10.05 9.82 28.44
CA PRO A 337 10.33 10.84 29.45
C PRO A 337 11.72 11.46 29.38
#